data_AF-A0A961BU73-F1
#
_entry.id   AF-A0A961BU73-F1
#
_cell.length_a   1.000
_cell.length_b   1.000
_cell.length_c   1.000
_cell.angle_alpha   90.00
_cell.angle_beta   90.00
_cell.angle_gamma   90.00
#
_symmetry.space_group_name_H-M   'P 1'
#
loop_
_entity.id
_entity.type
_entity.pdbx_description
1 polymer ?
#
loop_
_entity_poly.entity_id
_entity_poly.type
_entity_poly.pdbx_seq_one_letter_code
_entity_poly.pdbx_strand_id
1 'polypeptide(L)'
;MDRPPRLAHLSALDGLRGIAVLGVIAFHAGYLTGGYLGVDAFFVLSGFLITSLLLVEHHGTGTVSLGRFWQRRARRLLPALGLLLVVVVGSALLWATAEQARR
;
A
#
# COMPACT_ATOMS: atom_id res chain seq x y z
N MET A 1 -12.40 -6.01 33.39
CA MET A 1 -12.74 -6.46 32.02
C MET A 1 -12.03 -5.49 31.10
N ASP A 2 -10.77 -5.78 30.84
CA ASP A 2 -9.85 -4.78 30.32
C ASP A 2 -9.97 -4.78 28.80
N ARG A 3 -10.35 -3.63 28.24
CA ARG A 3 -10.47 -3.50 26.78
C ARG A 3 -9.11 -3.85 26.18
N PRO A 4 -9.07 -4.66 25.11
CA PRO A 4 -7.81 -4.93 24.44
C PRO A 4 -7.20 -3.58 24.05
N PRO A 5 -5.88 -3.37 24.27
CA PRO A 5 -5.23 -2.14 23.87
C PRO A 5 -5.57 -1.85 22.41
N ARG A 6 -5.94 -0.62 22.08
CA ARG A 6 -6.15 -0.20 20.68
C ARG A 6 -4.99 0.70 20.32
N LEU A 7 -4.29 0.40 19.23
CA LEU A 7 -3.36 1.36 18.65
C LEU A 7 -4.16 2.62 18.29
N ALA A 8 -3.79 3.75 18.87
CA ALA A 8 -4.27 5.04 18.41
C ALA A 8 -3.89 5.19 16.93
N HIS A 9 -4.83 5.60 16.10
CA HIS A 9 -4.55 5.84 14.69
C HIS A 9 -3.66 7.07 14.56
N LEU A 10 -2.39 6.86 14.25
CA LEU A 10 -1.40 7.93 14.08
C LEU A 10 -1.38 8.38 12.62
N SER A 11 -2.24 9.35 12.30
CA SER A 11 -2.36 9.93 10.94
C SER A 11 -1.03 10.47 10.41
N ALA A 12 -0.13 10.92 11.28
CA ALA A 12 1.21 11.38 10.91
C ALA A 12 2.04 10.31 10.19
N LEU A 13 1.92 9.03 10.58
CA LEU A 13 2.63 7.93 9.92
C LEU A 13 2.10 7.68 8.51
N ASP A 14 0.79 7.81 8.31
CA ASP A 14 0.19 7.70 6.99
C ASP A 14 0.56 8.89 6.10
N GLY A 15 0.65 10.10 6.67
CA GLY A 15 1.17 11.27 5.98
C GLY A 15 2.62 11.08 5.52
N LEU A 16 3.49 10.58 6.40
CA LEU A 16 4.89 10.32 6.07
C LEU A 16 5.04 9.24 4.99
N ARG A 17 4.22 8.19 5.04
CA ARG A 17 4.15 7.18 3.96
C ARG A 17 3.69 7.78 2.65
N GLY A 18 2.73 8.72 2.67
CA GLY A 18 2.29 9.47 1.50
C GLY A 18 3.42 10.30 0.89
N ILE A 19 4.16 11.04 1.72
CA ILE A 19 5.34 11.81 1.28
C ILE A 19 6.39 10.89 0.66
N ALA A 20 6.65 9.74 1.26
CA ALA A 20 7.59 8.76 0.72
C ALA A 20 7.18 8.29 -0.69
N VAL A 21 5.90 7.99 -0.92
CA VAL A 21 5.36 7.64 -2.24
C VAL A 21 5.46 8.80 -3.24
N LEU A 22 5.15 10.03 -2.81
CA LEU A 22 5.30 11.21 -3.67
C LEU A 22 6.75 11.41 -4.11
N GLY A 23 7.72 11.19 -3.23
CA GLY A 23 9.14 11.20 -3.58
C GLY A 23 9.50 10.15 -4.65
N VAL A 24 8.95 8.94 -4.55
CA VAL A 24 9.13 7.88 -5.55
C VAL A 24 8.53 8.28 -6.91
N ILE A 25 7.34 8.89 -6.92
CA ILE A 25 6.71 9.37 -8.14
C ILE A 25 7.54 10.48 -8.78
N ALA A 26 7.98 11.46 -7.98
CA ALA A 26 8.81 12.58 -8.44
C ALA A 26 10.16 12.09 -9.01
N PHE A 27 10.76 11.06 -8.42
CA PHE A 27 11.94 10.39 -8.97
C PHE A 27 11.68 9.81 -10.36
N HIS A 28 10.60 9.04 -10.54
CA HIS A 28 10.27 8.45 -11.85
C HIS A 28 9.86 9.48 -12.89
N ALA A 29 9.34 10.64 -12.46
CA ALA A 29 9.03 11.77 -13.32
C ALA A 29 10.26 12.63 -13.67
N GLY A 30 11.45 12.31 -13.13
CA GLY A 30 12.70 13.00 -13.43
C GLY A 30 12.99 14.25 -12.59
N TYR A 31 12.20 14.52 -11.54
CA TYR A 31 12.36 15.70 -10.68
C TYR A 31 13.34 15.50 -9.51
N LEU A 32 13.57 14.26 -9.09
CA LEU A 32 14.43 13.93 -7.95
C LEU A 32 15.39 12.80 -8.31
N THR A 33 16.51 12.73 -7.59
CA THR A 33 17.41 11.56 -7.56
C THR A 33 17.21 10.79 -6.25
N GLY A 34 17.64 9.52 -6.20
CA GLY A 34 17.60 8.74 -4.95
C GLY A 34 16.21 8.20 -4.55
N GLY A 35 15.36 7.84 -5.52
CA GLY A 35 14.00 7.33 -5.26
C GLY A 35 13.92 6.10 -4.35
N TYR A 36 15.02 5.35 -4.19
CA TYR A 36 15.11 4.21 -3.27
C TYR A 36 14.84 4.60 -1.81
N LEU A 37 15.20 5.83 -1.38
CA LEU A 37 14.94 6.30 -0.02
C LEU A 37 13.44 6.36 0.31
N GLY A 38 12.61 6.78 -0.66
CA GLY A 38 11.16 6.79 -0.50
C GLY A 38 10.58 5.39 -0.39
N VAL A 39 11.14 4.44 -1.15
CA VAL A 39 10.76 3.02 -1.06
C VAL A 39 11.11 2.45 0.31
N ASP A 40 12.34 2.64 0.77
CA ASP A 40 12.84 2.15 2.06
C ASP A 40 12.02 2.72 3.22
N ALA A 41 11.82 4.05 3.25
CA ALA A 41 11.02 4.72 4.28
C ALA A 41 9.58 4.19 4.30
N PHE A 42 8.94 4.03 3.14
CA PHE A 42 7.58 3.50 3.06
C PHE A 42 7.48 2.08 3.63
N PHE A 43 8.43 1.20 3.30
CA PHE A 43 8.43 -0.18 3.78
C PHE A 43 8.74 -0.28 5.27
N VAL A 44 9.69 0.48 5.78
CA VAL A 44 10.02 0.53 7.22
C VAL A 44 8.80 0.98 8.04
N LEU A 45 8.16 2.08 7.65
CA LEU A 45 6.96 2.60 8.35
C LEU A 45 5.79 1.61 8.27
N SER A 46 5.61 0.96 7.12
CA SER A 46 4.57 -0.06 6.94
C SER A 46 4.84 -1.30 7.80
N GLY A 47 6.09 -1.74 7.90
CA GLY A 47 6.52 -2.86 8.73
C GLY A 47 6.28 -2.57 10.21
N PHE A 48 6.70 -1.40 10.69
CA PHE A 48 6.44 -0.94 12.05
C PHE A 48 4.94 -0.98 12.38
N LEU A 49 4.08 -0.43 11.52
CA LEU A 49 2.64 -0.40 11.75
C LEU A 49 2.02 -1.81 11.74
N ILE A 50 2.41 -2.66 10.78
CA ILE A 50 1.92 -4.04 10.71
C ILE A 50 2.29 -4.79 12.00
N THR A 51 3.56 -4.78 12.40
CA THR A 51 4.02 -5.48 13.59
C THR A 51 3.36 -4.95 14.86
N SER A 52 3.21 -3.63 14.99
CA SER A 52 2.52 -3.02 16.12
C SER A 52 1.05 -3.49 16.23
N LEU A 53 0.33 -3.56 15.10
CA LEU A 53 -1.04 -4.07 15.07
C LEU A 53 -1.12 -5.55 15.48
N LEU A 54 -0.17 -6.38 15.02
CA LEU A 54 -0.13 -7.80 15.37
C LEU A 54 0.20 -8.01 16.85
N LEU A 55 1.14 -7.24 17.40
CA LEU A 55 1.47 -7.26 18.84
C LEU A 55 0.26 -6.88 19.69
N VAL A 56 -0.47 -5.82 19.30
CA VAL A 56 -1.68 -5.40 19.99
C VAL A 56 -2.77 -6.49 19.94
N GLU A 57 -2.97 -7.13 18.78
CA GLU A 57 -3.91 -8.27 18.65
C GLU A 57 -3.50 -9.43 19.55
N HIS A 58 -2.20 -9.75 19.59
CA HIS A 58 -1.65 -10.82 20.42
C HIS A 58 -1.81 -10.53 21.91
N HIS A 59 -1.50 -9.32 22.37
CA HIS A 59 -1.69 -8.93 23.77
C HIS A 59 -3.16 -8.97 24.20
N GLY A 60 -4.09 -8.63 23.30
CA GLY A 60 -5.52 -8.63 23.60
C GLY A 60 -6.20 -9.99 23.52
N THR A 61 -5.68 -10.93 22.73
CA THR A 61 -6.37 -12.20 22.41
C THR A 61 -5.53 -13.46 22.62
N GLY A 62 -4.25 -13.31 22.98
CA GLY A 62 -3.28 -14.41 23.10
C GLY A 62 -2.85 -15.03 21.77
N THR A 63 -3.42 -14.61 20.64
CA THR A 63 -3.17 -15.20 19.32
C THR A 63 -3.13 -14.12 18.24
N VAL A 64 -2.67 -14.49 17.03
CA VAL A 64 -2.68 -13.60 15.87
C VAL A 64 -3.47 -14.26 14.74
N SER A 65 -4.53 -13.60 14.26
CA SER A 65 -5.33 -14.07 13.14
C SER A 65 -4.81 -13.52 11.81
N LEU A 66 -3.87 -14.23 11.19
CA LEU A 66 -3.33 -13.85 9.88
C LEU A 66 -4.43 -13.77 8.81
N GLY A 67 -5.41 -14.67 8.85
CA GLY A 67 -6.55 -14.64 7.91
C GLY A 67 -7.33 -13.33 7.99
N ARG A 68 -7.67 -12.86 9.21
CA ARG A 68 -8.36 -11.58 9.40
C ARG A 68 -7.47 -10.39 9.00
N PHE A 69 -6.17 -10.46 9.28
CA PHE A 69 -5.20 -9.45 8.83
C PHE A 69 -5.20 -9.31 7.30
N TRP A 70 -5.05 -10.42 6.57
CA TRP A 70 -5.03 -10.42 5.11
C TRP A 70 -6.37 -10.00 4.52
N GLN A 71 -7.51 -10.41 5.09
CA GLN A 71 -8.83 -9.97 4.64
C GLN A 71 -9.02 -8.44 4.75
N ARG A 72 -8.58 -7.81 5.85
CA ARG A 72 -8.62 -6.34 5.99
C ARG A 72 -7.73 -5.66 4.96
N ARG A 73 -6.53 -6.20 4.73
CA ARG A 73 -5.57 -5.66 3.77
C ARG A 73 -6.07 -5.82 2.33
N ALA A 74 -6.63 -6.97 1.98
CA ALA A 74 -7.21 -7.27 0.67
C ALA A 74 -8.37 -6.32 0.35
N ARG A 75 -9.32 -6.13 1.26
CA ARG A 75 -10.44 -5.17 1.07
C ARG A 75 -9.98 -3.73 0.84
N ARG A 76 -8.78 -3.37 1.30
CA ARG A 76 -8.20 -2.02 1.10
C ARG A 76 -7.36 -1.91 -0.18
N LEU A 77 -6.65 -2.96 -0.58
CA LEU A 77 -5.69 -2.91 -1.71
C LEU A 77 -6.26 -3.45 -3.03
N LEU A 78 -7.10 -4.50 -2.99
CA LEU A 78 -7.65 -5.13 -4.19
C LEU A 78 -8.51 -4.20 -5.06
N PRO A 79 -9.34 -3.28 -4.50
CA PRO A 79 -10.13 -2.38 -5.35
C PRO A 79 -9.24 -1.48 -6.24
N ALA A 80 -8.19 -0.92 -5.66
CA ALA A 80 -7.24 -0.08 -6.39
C ALA A 80 -6.44 -0.89 -7.41
N LEU A 81 -6.00 -2.09 -7.05
CA LEU A 81 -5.32 -3.00 -7.98
C LEU A 81 -6.24 -3.40 -9.15
N GLY A 82 -7.50 -3.73 -8.87
CA GLY A 82 -8.48 -4.08 -9.89
C GLY A 82 -8.70 -2.95 -10.89
N LEU A 83 -8.88 -1.72 -10.39
CA LEU A 83 -8.97 -0.53 -11.25
C LEU A 83 -7.71 -0.36 -12.11
N LEU A 84 -6.53 -0.46 -11.50
CA LEU A 84 -5.26 -0.36 -12.22
C LEU A 84 -5.16 -1.38 -13.36
N LEU A 85 -5.48 -2.65 -13.07
CA LEU A 85 -5.44 -3.73 -14.06
C LEU A 85 -6.42 -3.49 -15.20
N VAL A 86 -7.65 -3.05 -14.91
CA VAL A 86 -8.64 -2.71 -15.93
C VAL A 86 -8.13 -1.60 -16.83
N VAL A 87 -7.55 -0.53 -16.25
CA VAL A 87 -7.02 0.59 -17.02
C VAL A 87 -5.83 0.19 -17.88
N VAL A 88 -4.88 -0.57 -17.32
CA VAL A 88 -3.66 -1.00 -18.02
C VAL A 88 -3.98 -1.99 -19.14
N VAL A 89 -4.80 -3.01 -18.87
CA VAL A 89 -5.18 -3.99 -19.88
C VAL A 89 -6.06 -3.34 -20.95
N GLY A 90 -7.03 -2.53 -20.54
CA GLY A 90 -7.89 -1.79 -21.47
C GLY A 90 -7.10 -0.87 -22.39
N SER A 91 -6.15 -0.09 -21.85
CA SER A 91 -5.32 0.80 -22.66
C SER A 91 -4.40 0.03 -23.62
N ALA A 92 -3.81 -1.09 -23.17
CA ALA A 92 -2.98 -1.94 -24.01
C ALA A 92 -3.78 -2.54 -25.19
N LEU A 93 -5.00 -3.02 -24.95
CA LEU A 93 -5.87 -3.57 -26.01
C LEU A 93 -6.31 -2.50 -27.01
N LEU A 94 -6.65 -1.29 -26.54
CA LEU A 94 -6.98 -0.15 -27.40
C LEU A 94 -5.78 0.26 -28.27
N TRP A 95 -4.58 0.24 -27.70
CA TRP A 95 -3.35 0.52 -28.45
C TRP A 95 -3.05 -0.53 -29.52
N ALA A 96 -3.14 -1.81 -29.17
CA ALA A 96 -2.87 -2.92 -30.09
C ALA A 96 -3.83 -2.93 -31.28
N THR A 97 -5.13 -2.71 -31.04
CA THR A 97 -6.14 -2.61 -32.11
C THR A 97 -5.92 -1.39 -32.99
N ALA A 98 -5.58 -0.24 -32.41
CA ALA A 98 -5.24 0.96 -33.17
C ALA A 98 -3.98 0.79 -34.04
N GLU A 99 -3.01 -0.01 -33.60
CA GLU A 99 -1.83 -0.33 -34.40
C GLU A 99 -2.14 -1.29 -35.57
N GLN A 100 -2.98 -2.30 -35.33
CA GLN A 100 -3.43 -3.22 -36.38
C GLN A 100 -4.24 -2.52 -37.47
N ALA A 101 -5.11 -1.56 -37.11
CA ALA A 101 -5.90 -0.79 -38.08
C ALA A 101 -5.06 0.22 -38.89
N ARG A 102 -3.82 0.54 -38.45
CA ARG A 102 -2.88 1.41 -39.16
C ARG A 102 -1.98 0.65 -40.14
N ARG A 103 -1.96 -0.68 -40.11
CA ARG A 103 -1.23 -1.54 -41.06
C ARG A 103 -2.15 -1.99 -42.18
#